data_AF-A0A2E4CEW9-F1
#
_entry.id   AF-A0A2E4CEW9-F1
#
_cell.length_a   1.000
_cell.length_b   1.000
_cell.length_c   1.000
_cell.angle_alpha   90.00
_cell.angle_beta   90.00
_cell.angle_gamma   90.00
#
_symmetry.space_group_name_H-M   'P 1'
#
loop_
_entity.id
_entity.type
_entity.pdbx_description
1 polymer ?
#
loop_
_entity_poly.entity_id
_entity_poly.type
_entity_poly.pdbx_seq_one_letter_code
_entity_poly.pdbx_strand_id
1 'polypeptide(L)'
;MQIYGPYRVSTTQPNAAAQRSQPQKPADATPNPTKSAVDQLDLSSAASGVNRMAPSSAAAGGGEIRIDRVAEIRRQIADGSYETPEKMDAALDRLLDQYA
;
A
#
# COMPACT_ATOMS: atom_id res chain seq x y z
N MET A 1 -12.30 54.15 -6.70
CA MET A 1 -10.91 53.65 -6.68
C MET A 1 -10.62 53.02 -8.04
N GLN A 2 -10.03 53.80 -8.96
CA GLN A 2 -9.59 53.36 -10.29
C GLN A 2 -8.19 52.76 -10.15
N ILE A 3 -7.99 51.53 -10.62
CA ILE A 3 -6.69 50.85 -10.61
C ILE A 3 -6.15 50.90 -12.04
N TYR A 4 -5.09 51.67 -12.26
CA TYR A 4 -4.38 51.81 -13.52
C TYR A 4 -3.29 50.75 -13.60
N GLY A 5 -3.40 49.82 -14.55
CA GLY A 5 -2.38 48.78 -14.81
C GLY A 5 -2.65 48.09 -16.15
N PRO A 6 -1.63 47.73 -16.94
CA PRO A 6 -1.79 47.23 -18.32
C PRO A 6 -2.30 45.78 -18.43
N TYR A 7 -2.74 45.17 -17.33
CA TYR A 7 -3.32 43.83 -17.36
C TYR A 7 -4.84 43.91 -17.26
N ARG A 8 -5.51 43.54 -18.36
CA ARG A 8 -6.95 43.27 -18.40
C ARG A 8 -7.15 41.84 -17.91
N VAL A 9 -7.64 41.63 -16.69
CA VAL A 9 -8.21 40.33 -16.31
C VAL A 9 -9.72 40.48 -16.33
N SER A 10 -10.32 39.90 -17.36
CA SER A 10 -11.75 39.86 -17.62
C SER A 10 -12.48 39.19 -16.46
N THR A 11 -13.52 39.87 -15.96
CA THR A 11 -14.58 39.25 -15.17
C THR A 11 -15.60 38.63 -16.14
N THR A 12 -15.67 37.30 -16.18
CA THR A 12 -16.77 36.61 -16.87
C THR A 12 -17.54 35.76 -15.85
N GLN A 13 -18.56 36.43 -15.31
CA GLN A 13 -19.94 35.98 -15.06
C GLN A 13 -20.17 34.54 -14.55
N PRO A 14 -20.89 34.36 -13.42
CA PRO A 14 -21.35 33.05 -12.98
C PRO A 14 -22.27 32.46 -14.05
N ASN A 15 -21.93 31.26 -14.51
CA ASN A 15 -22.76 30.50 -15.41
C ASN A 15 -24.05 30.15 -14.67
N ALA A 16 -25.14 30.83 -15.00
CA ALA A 16 -26.47 30.49 -14.55
C ALA A 16 -26.71 29.03 -14.95
N ALA A 17 -26.82 28.16 -13.95
CA ALA A 17 -27.25 26.79 -14.14
C ALA A 17 -28.62 26.84 -14.79
N ALA A 18 -28.68 26.50 -16.08
CA ALA A 18 -29.93 26.24 -16.76
C ALA A 18 -30.62 25.10 -16.00
N GLN A 19 -31.61 25.46 -15.18
CA GLN A 19 -32.60 24.54 -14.65
C GLN A 19 -33.32 23.92 -15.86
N ARG A 20 -32.81 22.76 -16.28
CA ARG A 20 -33.54 21.85 -17.14
C ARG A 20 -33.89 20.63 -16.31
N SER A 21 -35.12 20.63 -15.82
CA SER A 21 -35.75 19.52 -15.12
C SER A 21 -35.58 18.24 -15.94
N GLN A 22 -34.70 17.35 -15.48
CA GLN A 22 -34.68 15.95 -15.91
C GLN A 22 -35.25 15.12 -14.76
N PRO A 23 -36.15 14.16 -15.04
CA PRO A 23 -36.59 13.22 -14.02
C PRO A 23 -35.41 12.31 -13.63
N GLN A 24 -35.07 12.32 -12.33
CA GLN A 24 -34.02 11.49 -11.78
C GLN A 24 -34.41 10.01 -11.87
N LYS A 25 -33.61 9.24 -12.60
CA LYS A 25 -33.54 7.77 -12.51
C LYS A 25 -32.99 7.40 -11.12
N PRO A 26 -33.47 6.35 -10.44
CA PRO A 26 -32.95 5.98 -9.12
C PRO A 26 -31.46 5.66 -9.24
N ALA A 27 -30.63 6.40 -8.52
CA ALA A 27 -29.22 6.08 -8.39
C ALA A 27 -29.08 4.95 -7.37
N ASP A 28 -28.54 3.82 -7.83
CA ASP A 28 -27.95 2.81 -6.97
C ASP A 28 -27.05 3.47 -5.91
N ALA A 29 -27.22 3.04 -4.67
CA ALA A 29 -26.43 3.53 -3.54
C ALA A 29 -24.95 3.20 -3.77
N THR A 30 -24.15 4.19 -4.14
CA THR A 30 -22.70 4.07 -4.08
C THR A 30 -22.30 3.97 -2.60
N PRO A 31 -21.62 2.89 -2.15
CA PRO A 31 -21.16 2.81 -0.77
C PRO A 31 -20.05 3.83 -0.59
N ASN A 32 -20.33 4.86 0.22
CA ASN A 32 -19.34 5.83 0.63
C ASN A 32 -18.40 5.11 1.63
N PRO A 33 -17.10 4.89 1.31
CA PRO A 33 -16.21 4.27 2.27
C PRO A 33 -16.07 5.21 3.47
N THR A 34 -16.59 4.79 4.62
CA THR A 34 -16.34 5.46 5.88
C THR A 34 -14.83 5.57 6.06
N LYS A 35 -14.31 6.80 6.05
CA LYS A 35 -12.91 7.08 6.33
C LYS A 35 -12.61 6.59 7.74
N SER A 36 -12.02 5.39 7.86
CA SER A 36 -11.51 4.89 9.14
C SER A 36 -10.50 5.91 9.69
N ALA A 37 -10.58 6.19 10.99
CA ALA A 37 -9.59 7.04 11.66
C ALA A 37 -8.19 6.45 11.39
N VAL A 38 -7.33 7.26 10.78
CA VAL A 38 -5.99 6.82 10.39
C VAL A 38 -5.09 6.98 11.60
N ASP A 39 -4.67 5.87 12.18
CA ASP A 39 -3.65 5.85 13.23
C ASP A 39 -2.32 6.34 12.65
N GLN A 40 -1.70 7.35 13.27
CA GLN A 40 -0.45 7.93 12.80
C GLN A 40 0.72 7.28 13.52
N LEU A 41 1.49 6.47 12.79
CA LEU A 41 2.71 5.86 13.27
C LEU A 41 3.92 6.74 12.86
N ASP A 42 4.54 7.40 13.84
CA ASP A 42 5.80 8.13 13.65
C ASP A 42 6.99 7.23 14.02
N LEU A 43 7.76 6.83 13.02
CA LEU A 43 8.93 5.97 13.19
C LEU A 43 10.20 6.81 13.19
N SER A 44 10.99 6.69 14.26
CA SER A 44 12.30 7.36 14.38
C SER A 44 13.20 7.10 13.16
N SER A 45 14.02 8.10 12.82
CA SER A 45 14.97 8.03 11.69
C SER A 45 15.92 6.81 11.76
N ALA A 46 16.28 6.40 12.98
CA ALA A 46 17.06 5.18 13.23
C ALA A 46 16.31 3.89 12.82
N ALA A 47 15.01 3.78 13.13
CA ALA A 47 14.19 2.63 12.76
C ALA A 47 13.94 2.57 11.25
N SER A 48 13.71 3.73 10.62
CA SER A 48 13.61 3.87 9.16
C SER A 48 14.92 3.50 8.46
N GLY A 49 16.07 3.79 9.09
CA GLY A 49 17.40 3.41 8.63
C GLY A 49 17.64 1.90 8.71
N VAL A 50 17.21 1.25 9.79
CA VAL A 50 17.30 -0.21 9.95
C VAL A 50 16.43 -0.92 8.91
N ASN A 51 15.22 -0.47 8.58
CA ASN A 51 14.43 -1.13 7.54
C ASN A 51 15.04 -0.99 6.11
N ARG A 52 15.86 0.05 5.88
CA ARG A 52 16.58 0.22 4.60
C ARG A 52 17.97 -0.40 4.57
N MET A 53 18.65 -0.47 5.71
CA MET A 53 20.04 -0.93 5.82
C MET A 53 20.17 -2.34 6.41
N ALA A 54 19.17 -2.83 7.13
CA ALA A 54 19.05 -4.25 7.39
C ALA A 54 18.60 -4.89 6.07
N PRO A 55 19.42 -5.75 5.45
CA PRO A 55 18.88 -6.66 4.45
C PRO A 55 17.80 -7.44 5.17
N SER A 56 16.53 -7.14 4.88
CA SER A 56 15.34 -7.64 5.57
C SER A 56 15.50 -9.14 5.83
N SER A 57 15.90 -9.49 7.06
CA SER A 57 16.42 -10.80 7.47
C SER A 57 17.57 -11.36 6.59
N ALA A 58 18.68 -11.78 7.20
CA ALA A 58 19.71 -12.56 6.50
C ALA A 58 19.16 -13.87 5.89
N ALA A 59 17.95 -14.30 6.31
CA ALA A 59 17.20 -15.39 5.72
C ALA A 59 16.59 -15.06 4.33
N ALA A 60 16.22 -13.80 4.09
CA ALA A 60 15.67 -13.31 2.82
C ALA A 60 16.65 -12.34 2.16
N GLY A 61 17.82 -12.89 1.78
CA GLY A 61 18.90 -12.25 1.00
C GLY A 61 18.55 -10.90 0.38
N GLY A 62 18.96 -9.83 1.05
CA GLY A 62 19.19 -8.53 0.43
C GLY A 62 17.96 -7.80 -0.11
N GLY A 63 16.80 -7.84 0.54
CA GLY A 63 15.69 -6.91 0.25
C GLY A 63 14.98 -7.08 -1.10
N GLU A 64 15.57 -7.78 -2.07
CA GLU A 64 14.93 -8.18 -3.32
C GLU A 64 14.22 -9.53 -3.18
N ILE A 65 13.00 -9.63 -3.69
CA ILE A 65 12.30 -10.91 -3.79
C ILE A 65 13.05 -11.78 -4.79
N ARG A 66 13.62 -12.89 -4.31
CA ARG A 66 14.26 -13.91 -5.16
C ARG A 66 13.20 -14.71 -5.92
N ILE A 67 12.72 -14.18 -7.04
CA ILE A 67 11.60 -14.73 -7.82
C ILE A 67 11.85 -16.19 -8.20
N ASP A 68 13.07 -16.54 -8.63
CA ASP A 68 13.44 -17.91 -9.00
C ASP A 68 13.29 -18.88 -7.81
N ARG A 69 13.73 -18.45 -6.62
CA ARG A 69 13.61 -19.25 -5.39
C ARG A 69 12.16 -19.45 -5.00
N VAL A 70 11.32 -18.42 -5.17
CA VAL A 70 9.87 -18.52 -4.92
C VAL A 70 9.21 -19.48 -5.90
N ALA A 71 9.56 -19.43 -7.18
CA ALA A 71 9.03 -20.35 -8.19
C ALA A 71 9.40 -21.81 -7.90
N GLU A 72 10.66 -22.05 -7.50
CA GLU A 72 11.14 -23.38 -7.09
C GLU A 72 10.36 -23.92 -5.88
N ILE A 73 10.22 -23.10 -4.83
CA ILE A 73 9.48 -23.47 -3.61
C ILE A 73 8.01 -23.76 -3.93
N ARG A 74 7.36 -22.92 -4.76
CA ARG A 74 5.97 -23.16 -5.19
C ARG A 74 5.82 -24.50 -5.89
N ARG A 75 6.79 -24.89 -6.73
CA ARG A 75 6.78 -26.20 -7.39
C ARG A 75 6.91 -27.35 -6.38
N GLN A 76 7.83 -27.25 -5.42
CA GLN A 76 7.99 -28.25 -4.36
C GLN A 76 6.73 -28.41 -3.50
N ILE A 77 6.02 -27.30 -3.23
CA ILE A 77 4.75 -27.34 -2.48
C ILE A 77 3.67 -28.04 -3.31
N ALA A 78 3.54 -27.71 -4.60
CA ALA A 78 2.57 -28.34 -5.48
C ALA A 78 2.82 -29.85 -5.67
N ASP A 79 4.09 -30.26 -5.66
CA ASP A 79 4.55 -31.65 -5.74
C ASP A 79 4.41 -32.40 -4.39
N GLY A 80 4.19 -31.68 -3.28
CA GLY A 80 4.11 -32.25 -1.94
C GLY A 80 5.47 -32.60 -1.32
N SER A 81 6.58 -32.40 -2.04
CA SER A 81 7.95 -32.68 -1.57
C SER A 81 8.55 -31.56 -0.71
N TYR A 82 7.80 -30.49 -0.46
CA TYR A 82 8.27 -29.39 0.37
C TYR A 82 8.36 -29.75 1.85
N GLU A 83 7.39 -30.50 2.39
CA GLU A 83 7.33 -30.84 3.80
C GLU A 83 8.09 -32.12 4.09
N THR A 84 9.24 -31.97 4.76
CA THR A 84 10.05 -33.09 5.24
C THR A 84 10.25 -32.93 6.75
N PRO A 85 10.43 -34.03 7.51
CA PRO A 85 10.61 -33.94 8.97
C PRO A 85 11.81 -33.05 9.33
N GLU A 86 12.88 -33.09 8.56
CA GLU A 86 14.08 -32.28 8.81
C GLU A 86 13.81 -30.77 8.63
N LYS A 87 12.97 -30.41 7.65
CA LYS A 87 12.56 -29.01 7.46
C LYS A 87 11.63 -28.54 8.57
N MET A 88 10.80 -29.42 9.12
CA MET A 88 9.91 -29.12 10.24
C MET A 88 10.67 -28.88 11.53
N ASP A 89 11.64 -29.74 11.85
CA ASP A 89 12.50 -29.56 13.02
C ASP A 89 13.28 -28.24 12.93
N ALA A 90 13.91 -27.98 11.78
CA ALA A 90 14.63 -26.73 11.55
C ALA A 90 13.74 -25.48 11.58
N ALA A 91 12.47 -25.59 11.17
CA ALA A 91 11.51 -24.51 11.25
C ALA A 91 11.10 -24.23 12.70
N LEU A 92 10.91 -25.29 13.50
CA LEU A 92 10.59 -25.16 14.92
C LEU A 92 11.75 -24.53 15.70
N ASP A 93 12.99 -24.97 15.44
CA ASP A 93 14.17 -24.38 16.07
C ASP A 93 14.29 -22.88 15.78
N ARG A 94 14.11 -22.47 14.52
CA ARG A 94 14.14 -21.05 14.14
C ARG A 94 12.99 -20.24 14.73
N LEU A 95 11.81 -20.85 14.86
CA LEU A 95 10.67 -20.20 15.48
C LEU A 95 10.98 -19.91 16.95
N LEU A 96 11.54 -20.87 17.68
CA LEU A 96 11.90 -20.70 19.08
C LEU A 96 13.04 -19.70 19.28
N ASP A 97 14.06 -19.72 18.42
CA ASP A 97 15.16 -18.76 18.42
C ASP A 97 14.68 -17.31 18.19
N GLN A 98 13.61 -17.12 17.42
CA GLN A 98 13.03 -15.79 17.19
C GLN A 98 12.36 -15.18 18.44
N TYR A 99 11.88 -16.01 19.37
CA TYR A 99 11.16 -15.57 20.57
C TYR A 99 11.99 -15.65 21.86
N ALA A 100 13.22 -16.16 21.78
CA ALA A 100 14.18 -16.18 22.90
C ALA A 100 14.95 -14.85 22.99
#